data_AF-A0A383VI20-F1
#
_entry.id   AF-A0A383VI20-F1
#
_cell.length_a   1.000
_cell.length_b   1.000
_cell.length_c   1.000
_cell.angle_alpha   90.00
_cell.angle_beta   90.00
_cell.angle_gamma   90.00
#
_symmetry.space_group_name_H-M   'P 1'
#
loop_
_entity.id
_entity.type
_entity.pdbx_description
1 polymer ?
#
loop_
_entity_poly.entity_id
_entity_poly.type
_entity_poly.pdbx_seq_one_letter_code
_entity_poly.pdbx_strand_id
1 'polypeptide(L)'
;MAEAAEDAIDFLLSSKGMMHRDTICQTVAEQEFDLEYSHLRSLDCTEQENPHGPRLTPQKTYSVRDAARLALRVNGPTGENLLLRKQRADAELQRSDTKQRIAAEQKAAAAALMPTTL
;
A
#
# COMPACT_ATOMS: atom_id res chain seq x y z
N MET A 1 22.43 -9.38 -16.93
CA MET A 1 22.01 -8.32 -15.98
C MET A 1 20.57 -7.85 -16.21
N ALA A 2 20.05 -7.81 -17.45
CA ALA A 2 18.64 -7.43 -17.70
C ALA A 2 17.61 -8.47 -17.20
N GLU A 3 17.95 -9.75 -17.21
CA GLU A 3 17.05 -10.87 -16.83
C GLU A 3 16.63 -10.82 -15.36
N ALA A 4 17.58 -10.59 -14.44
CA ALA A 4 17.28 -10.45 -13.01
C ALA A 4 16.41 -9.23 -12.66
N ALA A 5 16.39 -8.20 -13.52
CA ALA A 5 15.54 -7.04 -13.33
C ALA A 5 14.09 -7.33 -13.73
N GLU A 6 13.88 -8.09 -14.81
CA GLU A 6 12.55 -8.52 -15.26
C GLU A 6 11.93 -9.52 -14.27
N ASP A 7 12.71 -10.46 -13.72
CA ASP A 7 12.23 -11.38 -12.67
C ASP A 7 11.75 -10.63 -11.42
N ALA A 8 12.45 -9.57 -11.01
CA ALA A 8 12.07 -8.74 -9.87
C ALA A 8 10.77 -7.96 -10.13
N ILE A 9 10.55 -7.52 -11.37
CA ILE A 9 9.32 -6.86 -11.80
C ILE A 9 8.16 -7.86 -11.75
N ASP A 10 8.33 -9.03 -12.35
CA ASP A 10 7.28 -10.06 -12.38
C ASP A 10 6.94 -10.55 -10.95
N PHE A 11 7.93 -10.70 -10.07
CA PHE A 11 7.68 -10.98 -8.66
C PHE A 11 6.86 -9.87 -7.98
N LEU A 12 7.25 -8.60 -8.17
CA LEU A 12 6.53 -7.46 -7.60
C LEU A 12 5.08 -7.40 -8.10
N LEU A 13 4.88 -7.54 -9.41
CA LEU A 13 3.55 -7.53 -10.02
C LEU A 13 2.69 -8.72 -9.57
N SER A 14 3.29 -9.91 -9.43
CA SER A 14 2.60 -11.09 -8.87
C SER A 14 2.18 -10.87 -7.43
N SER A 15 3.05 -10.30 -6.60
CA SER A 15 2.76 -10.01 -5.18
C SER A 15 1.60 -9.01 -5.01
N LYS A 16 1.39 -8.14 -6.00
CA LYS A 16 0.35 -7.11 -6.05
C LYS A 16 -0.90 -7.55 -6.83
N GLY A 17 -0.93 -8.75 -7.39
CA GLY A 17 -2.05 -9.23 -8.22
C GLY A 17 -2.24 -8.45 -9.52
N MET A 18 -1.16 -7.90 -10.09
CA MET A 18 -1.20 -7.02 -11.27
C MET A 18 -0.58 -7.62 -12.54
N MET A 19 -0.21 -8.91 -12.55
CA MET A 19 0.44 -9.57 -13.69
C MET A 19 -0.33 -9.46 -15.02
N HIS A 20 -1.66 -9.34 -14.97
CA HIS A 20 -2.52 -9.28 -16.15
C HIS A 20 -3.03 -7.88 -16.48
N ARG A 21 -2.53 -6.85 -15.79
CA ARG A 21 -2.92 -5.45 -16.06
C ARG A 21 -1.84 -4.78 -16.89
N ASP A 22 -2.27 -4.18 -17.99
CA ASP A 22 -1.36 -3.40 -18.84
C ASP A 22 -1.16 -1.98 -18.31
N THR A 23 -2.24 -1.37 -17.79
CA THR A 23 -2.23 0.01 -17.29
C THR A 23 -2.90 0.16 -15.93
N ILE A 24 -2.49 1.19 -15.19
CA ILE A 24 -3.02 1.59 -13.89
C ILE A 24 -3.20 3.10 -13.85
N CYS A 25 -4.20 3.58 -13.12
CA CYS A 25 -4.36 5.01 -12.89
C CYS A 25 -3.33 5.54 -11.87
N GLN A 26 -3.12 6.86 -11.89
CA GLN A 26 -2.18 7.54 -10.99
C GLN A 26 -2.35 7.12 -9.52
N THR A 27 -3.58 7.14 -9.00
CA THR A 27 -3.85 6.82 -7.60
C THR A 27 -3.46 5.39 -7.25
N VAL A 28 -3.69 4.44 -8.15
CA VAL A 28 -3.26 3.05 -7.97
C VAL A 28 -1.74 2.94 -8.01
N ALA A 29 -1.08 3.67 -8.91
CA ALA A 29 0.38 3.69 -8.97
C ALA A 29 1.01 4.22 -7.66
N GLU A 30 0.47 5.29 -7.11
CA GLU A 30 0.95 5.88 -5.86
C GLU A 30 0.75 4.93 -4.66
N GLN A 31 -0.46 4.36 -4.52
CA GLN A 31 -0.80 3.47 -3.40
C GLN A 31 -0.05 2.14 -3.45
N GLU A 32 -0.04 1.49 -4.61
CA GLU A 32 0.44 0.12 -4.71
C GLU A 32 1.96 0.06 -4.80
N PHE A 33 2.58 1.02 -5.49
CA PHE A 33 4.01 1.05 -5.71
C PHE A 33 4.79 2.03 -4.81
N ASP A 34 4.10 2.73 -3.90
CA ASP A 34 4.70 3.76 -3.04
C ASP A 34 5.40 4.86 -3.84
N LEU A 35 4.78 5.25 -4.95
CA LEU A 35 5.31 6.29 -5.81
C LEU A 35 4.66 7.62 -5.44
N GLU A 36 5.44 8.68 -5.44
CA GLU A 36 4.91 10.04 -5.39
C GLU A 36 4.56 10.51 -6.81
N TYR A 37 3.66 11.48 -6.91
CA TYR A 37 3.36 12.13 -8.18
C TYR A 37 4.62 12.67 -8.87
N SER A 38 5.59 13.17 -8.10
CA SER A 38 6.88 13.66 -8.59
C SER A 38 7.67 12.58 -9.36
N HIS A 39 7.61 11.31 -8.92
CA HIS A 39 8.24 10.18 -9.59
C HIS A 39 7.51 9.84 -10.90
N LEU A 40 6.18 9.82 -10.86
CA LEU A 40 5.34 9.47 -12.02
C LEU A 40 5.47 10.43 -13.19
N ARG A 41 5.89 11.68 -12.95
CA ARG A 41 6.18 12.66 -14.02
C ARG A 41 7.31 12.23 -14.97
N SER A 42 8.12 11.25 -14.59
CA SER A 42 9.16 10.69 -15.44
C SER A 42 8.69 9.57 -16.37
N LEU A 43 7.42 9.15 -16.26
CA LEU A 43 6.81 8.12 -17.09
C LEU A 43 5.88 8.75 -18.13
N ASP A 44 5.80 8.09 -19.28
CA ASP A 44 4.77 8.38 -20.27
C ASP A 44 3.39 8.00 -19.69
N CYS A 45 2.40 8.85 -19.95
CA CYS A 45 1.04 8.64 -19.47
C CYS A 45 0.02 8.92 -20.57
N THR A 46 -1.09 8.20 -20.52
CA THR A 46 -2.28 8.50 -21.33
C THR A 46 -3.28 9.26 -20.48
N GLU A 47 -3.81 10.37 -21.00
CA GLU A 47 -4.90 11.09 -20.36
C GLU A 47 -6.23 10.66 -20.98
N GLN A 48 -7.20 10.37 -20.12
CA GLN A 48 -8.57 10.04 -20.49
C GLN A 48 -9.53 10.92 -19.71
N GLU A 49 -10.76 11.07 -20.22
CA GLU A 49 -11.82 11.74 -19.47
C GLU A 49 -11.98 11.07 -18.10
N ASN A 50 -12.13 11.89 -17.05
CA ASN A 50 -12.28 11.35 -15.72
C ASN A 50 -13.62 10.60 -15.62
N PRO A 51 -13.64 9.33 -15.17
CA PRO A 51 -14.87 8.53 -15.10
C PRO A 51 -15.93 9.11 -14.15
N HIS A 52 -15.53 10.00 -13.24
CA HIS A 52 -16.43 10.69 -12.33
C HIS A 52 -17.00 12.00 -12.92
N GLY A 53 -16.54 12.41 -14.11
CA GLY A 53 -17.14 13.47 -14.92
C GLY A 53 -16.12 14.37 -15.64
N PRO A 54 -16.51 14.98 -16.77
CA PRO A 54 -15.61 15.74 -17.65
C PRO A 54 -15.07 17.04 -17.06
N ARG A 55 -15.69 17.55 -15.99
CA ARG A 55 -15.25 18.78 -15.30
C ARG A 55 -14.09 18.55 -14.34
N LEU A 56 -13.79 17.29 -14.03
CA LEU A 56 -12.68 16.91 -13.17
C LEU A 56 -11.40 16.80 -13.99
N THR A 57 -10.26 16.82 -13.29
CA THR A 57 -8.95 16.62 -13.92
C THR A 57 -8.92 15.29 -14.66
N PRO A 58 -8.42 15.24 -15.92
CA PRO A 58 -8.30 14.01 -16.69
C PRO A 58 -7.62 12.90 -15.89
N GLN A 59 -8.11 11.68 -16.04
CA GLN A 59 -7.48 10.53 -15.43
C GLN A 59 -6.21 10.19 -16.20
N LYS A 60 -5.08 10.17 -15.48
CA LYS A 60 -3.80 9.70 -16.02
C LYS A 60 -3.64 8.21 -15.77
N THR A 61 -3.30 7.47 -16.82
CA THR A 61 -2.95 6.06 -16.76
C THR A 61 -1.51 5.83 -17.21
N TYR A 62 -0.84 4.88 -16.57
CA TYR A 62 0.56 4.55 -16.75
C TYR A 62 0.70 3.05 -17.01
N SER A 63 1.75 2.66 -17.72
CA SER A 63 2.16 1.26 -17.87
C SER A 63 2.48 0.65 -16.50
N VAL A 64 1.87 -0.50 -16.20
CA VAL A 64 2.07 -1.21 -14.94
C VAL A 64 3.53 -1.64 -14.78
N ARG A 65 4.14 -2.12 -15.86
CA ARG A 65 5.54 -2.56 -15.86
C ARG A 65 6.49 -1.39 -15.67
N ASP A 66 6.22 -0.24 -16.26
CA ASP A 66 7.10 0.93 -16.10
C ASP A 66 6.95 1.57 -14.72
N ALA A 67 5.74 1.56 -14.14
CA ALA A 67 5.53 1.92 -12.75
C ALA A 67 6.29 0.97 -11.79
N ALA A 68 6.24 -0.35 -12.04
CA ALA A 68 6.99 -1.34 -11.25
C ALA A 68 8.50 -1.16 -11.36
N ARG A 69 9.03 -0.91 -12.57
CA ARG A 69 10.45 -0.58 -12.79
C ARG A 69 10.85 0.66 -12.00
N LEU A 70 10.04 1.71 -12.09
CA LEU A 70 10.29 2.96 -11.37
C LEU A 70 10.26 2.74 -9.86
N ALA A 71 9.32 1.93 -9.37
CA ALA A 71 9.22 1.58 -7.95
C ALA A 71 10.48 0.87 -7.45
N LEU A 72 10.99 -0.11 -8.20
CA LEU A 72 12.24 -0.80 -7.86
C LEU A 72 13.45 0.14 -7.93
N ARG A 73 13.44 1.12 -8.84
CA ARG A 73 14.52 2.12 -8.92
C ARG A 73 14.49 3.11 -7.76
N VAL A 74 13.31 3.56 -7.36
CA VAL A 74 13.12 4.56 -6.30
C VAL A 74 13.23 3.94 -4.91
N ASN A 75 12.62 2.78 -4.71
CA ASN A 75 12.51 2.11 -3.42
C ASN A 75 13.55 1.00 -3.22
N GLY A 76 14.34 0.67 -4.24
CA GLY A 76 15.32 -0.40 -4.24
C GLY A 76 14.74 -1.79 -4.55
N PRO A 77 15.59 -2.74 -4.99
CA PRO A 77 15.19 -4.11 -5.32
C PRO A 77 14.88 -4.96 -4.08
N THR A 78 15.50 -4.63 -2.95
CA THR A 78 15.24 -5.24 -1.66
C THR A 78 14.20 -4.41 -0.94
N GLY A 79 12.99 -4.93 -0.84
CA GLY A 79 12.37 -5.34 0.42
C GLY A 79 12.41 -4.44 1.66
N GLU A 80 13.35 -3.50 1.87
CA GLU A 80 13.43 -2.66 3.08
C GLU A 80 12.16 -1.84 3.26
N ASN A 81 11.57 -1.32 2.17
CA ASN A 81 10.29 -0.64 2.24
C ASN A 81 9.12 -1.60 2.52
N LEU A 82 9.14 -2.81 1.97
CA LEU A 82 8.16 -3.88 2.26
C LEU A 82 8.26 -4.39 3.71
N LEU A 83 9.48 -4.48 4.25
CA LEU A 83 9.79 -4.96 5.59
C LEU A 83 9.48 -3.87 6.62
N LEU A 84 9.76 -2.60 6.31
CA LEU A 84 9.28 -1.44 7.08
C LEU A 84 7.75 -1.34 7.06
N ARG A 85 7.10 -1.58 5.92
CA ARG A 85 5.63 -1.60 5.81
C ARG A 85 5.02 -2.75 6.62
N LYS A 86 5.61 -3.95 6.55
CA LYS A 86 5.21 -5.08 7.40
C LYS A 86 5.40 -4.76 8.88
N GLN A 87 6.55 -4.21 9.26
CA GLN A 87 6.82 -3.80 10.65
C GLN A 87 5.85 -2.73 11.15
N ARG A 88 5.46 -1.76 10.30
CA ARG A 88 4.45 -0.75 10.63
C ARG A 88 3.07 -1.37 10.81
N ALA A 89 2.65 -2.25 9.90
CA ALA A 89 1.37 -2.96 10.01
C ALA A 89 1.31 -3.85 11.26
N ASP A 90 2.37 -4.60 11.54
CA ASP A 90 2.49 -5.45 12.72
C ASP A 90 2.49 -4.62 14.03
N ALA A 91 3.17 -3.47 14.04
CA ALA A 91 3.17 -2.57 15.20
C ALA A 91 1.80 -1.92 15.45
N GLU A 92 1.03 -1.63 14.41
CA GLU A 92 -0.32 -1.09 14.53
C GLU A 92 -1.31 -2.14 15.06
N LEU A 93 -1.19 -3.39 14.60
CA LEU A 93 -1.95 -4.52 15.13
C LEU A 93 -1.67 -4.75 16.63
N GLN A 94 -0.40 -4.78 17.03
CA GLN A 94 0.00 -4.93 18.43
C GLN A 94 -0.56 -3.81 19.32
N ARG A 95 -0.60 -2.57 18.84
CA ARG A 95 -1.20 -1.44 19.58
C ARG A 95 -2.70 -1.62 19.79
N SER A 96 -3.42 -2.15 18.80
CA SER A 96 -4.85 -2.45 18.92
C SER A 96 -5.09 -3.53 19.98
N ASP A 97 -4.36 -4.64 19.91
CA ASP A 97 -4.52 -5.77 20.85
C ASP A 97 -4.21 -5.35 22.29
N THR A 98 -3.18 -4.51 22.47
CA THR A 98 -2.83 -3.98 23.79
C THR A 98 -3.94 -3.10 24.37
N LYS A 99 -4.55 -2.24 23.55
CA LYS A 99 -5.70 -1.41 23.97
C LYS A 99 -6.90 -2.27 24.37
N GLN A 100 -7.19 -3.33 23.61
CA GLN A 100 -8.30 -4.23 23.91
C GLN A 100 -8.07 -5.00 25.21
N ARG A 101 -6.84 -5.48 25.47
CA ARG A 101 -6.49 -6.14 26.73
C ARG A 101 -6.65 -5.22 27.93
N ILE A 102 -6.15 -3.99 27.85
CA ILE A 102 -6.29 -3.00 28.93
C ILE A 102 -7.77 -2.69 29.20
N ALA A 103 -8.58 -2.54 28.15
CA ALA A 103 -10.01 -2.29 28.30
C ALA A 103 -10.74 -3.49 28.94
N ALA A 104 -10.36 -4.72 28.60
CA ALA A 104 -10.91 -5.93 29.20
C ALA A 104 -10.52 -6.08 30.69
N GLU A 105 -9.27 -5.79 31.04
CA GLU A 105 -8.77 -5.82 32.41
C GLU A 105 -9.44 -4.75 33.27
N GLN A 106 -9.64 -3.53 32.74
CA GLN A 106 -10.39 -2.47 33.44
C GLN A 106 -11.86 -2.87 33.67
N LYS A 107 -12.50 -3.52 32.69
CA LYS A 107 -13.87 -4.02 32.84
C LYS A 107 -13.95 -5.14 33.88
N ALA A 108 -12.98 -6.05 33.92
CA ALA A 108 -12.92 -7.11 34.92
C ALA A 108 -12.66 -6.57 36.33
N ALA A 109 -11.75 -5.60 36.47
CA ALA A 109 -11.46 -4.93 37.73
C ALA A 109 -12.68 -4.11 38.23
N ALA A 110 -13.37 -3.40 37.34
CA ALA A 110 -14.59 -2.68 37.66
C ALA A 110 -15.74 -3.63 38.08
N ALA A 111 -15.84 -4.80 37.45
CA ALA A 111 -16.81 -5.83 37.83
C ALA A 111 -16.50 -6.46 39.21
N ALA A 112 -15.21 -6.59 39.56
CA ALA A 112 -14.77 -7.12 40.86
C ALA A 112 -14.93 -6.13 42.03
N LEU A 113 -15.09 -4.83 41.75
CA LEU A 113 -15.27 -3.77 42.74
C LEU A 113 -16.74 -3.42 43.02
N MET A 114 -17.70 -4.06 42.33
CA MET A 114 -19.13 -3.90 42.60
C MET A 114 -19.49 -4.66 43.89
N PRO A 115 -20.01 -3.98 44.94
CA PRO A 115 -20.45 -4.66 46.14
C PRO A 115 -21.70 -5.47 45.82
N THR A 116 -21.61 -6.80 45.97
CA THR A 116 -22.76 -7.69 45.93
C THR A 116 -23.65 -7.36 47.13
N THR A 117 -24.63 -6.47 46.94
CA THR A 117 -25.73 -6.29 47.89
C THR A 117 -26.61 -7.54 47.82
N LEU A 118 -26.50 -8.35 48.87
CA LEU A 118 -27.48 -9.36 49.27
C LEU A 118 -28.79 -8.70 49.70
#